data_AF-A0A835ZF53-F1
#
_entry.id   AF-A0A835ZF53-F1
#
_cell.length_a   1.000
_cell.length_b   1.000
_cell.length_c   1.000
_cell.angle_alpha   90.00
_cell.angle_beta   90.00
_cell.angle_gamma   90.00
#
_symmetry.space_group_name_H-M   'P 1'
#
loop_
_entity.id
_entity.type
_entity.pdbx_description
1 polymer ?
#
loop_
_entity_poly.entity_id
_entity_poly.type
_entity_poly.pdbx_seq_one_letter_code
_entity_poly.pdbx_strand_id
1 'polypeptide(L)'
;MASKSDERRERHNDVETSIDAALAALDGLTDAVVKLDADSMKAKITPEFMLEVKGLEHKFNSTVERELFFCVHHAVHHMAMIALILKNIGGYDDEIAQLGRAPSTQYEDRRS
;
A
#
# COMPACT_ATOMS: atom_id res chain seq x y z
N MET A 1 21.03 17.79 14.95
CA MET A 1 20.81 16.35 15.24
C MET A 1 19.89 15.84 14.16
N ALA A 2 20.38 15.01 13.25
CA ALA A 2 19.52 14.34 12.27
C ALA A 2 18.56 13.43 13.04
N SER A 3 17.27 13.54 12.72
CA SER A 3 16.24 12.66 13.28
C SER A 3 16.47 11.24 12.77
N LYS A 4 16.38 10.25 13.67
CA LYS A 4 16.42 8.81 13.35
C LYS A 4 15.39 8.37 12.29
N SER A 5 14.46 9.23 11.90
CA SER A 5 13.44 8.97 10.89
C SER A 5 13.94 9.00 9.44
N ASP A 6 14.99 9.78 9.13
CA ASP A 6 15.53 9.83 7.76
C ASP A 6 16.34 8.57 7.43
N GLU A 7 16.98 7.93 8.41
CA GLU A 7 17.68 6.64 8.23
C GLU A 7 16.73 5.48 7.89
N ARG A 8 15.42 5.62 8.15
CA ARG A 8 14.39 4.59 7.85
C ARG A 8 13.74 4.76 6.47
N ARG A 9 13.85 5.93 5.83
CA ARG A 9 13.22 6.24 4.54
C ARG A 9 14.28 6.32 3.45
N GLU A 10 14.84 5.17 3.10
CA GLU A 10 15.76 5.04 1.99
C GLU A 10 15.01 5.31 0.67
N ARG A 11 15.32 6.43 0.03
CA ARG A 11 14.78 6.85 -1.28
C ARG A 11 15.74 6.41 -2.39
N HIS A 12 15.23 6.30 -3.61
CA HIS A 12 15.98 5.82 -4.77
C HIS A 12 16.52 4.39 -4.58
N ASN A 13 15.79 3.58 -3.82
CA ASN A 13 16.11 2.17 -3.63
C ASN A 13 15.76 1.35 -4.90
N ASP A 14 16.13 0.08 -4.90
CA ASP A 14 15.94 -0.80 -6.05
C ASP A 14 14.46 -0.97 -6.43
N VAL A 15 13.54 -0.97 -5.45
CA VAL A 15 12.08 -1.05 -5.71
C VAL A 15 11.57 0.18 -6.47
N GLU A 16 12.17 1.35 -6.25
CA GLU A 16 11.79 2.59 -6.95
C GLU A 16 12.41 2.71 -8.36
N THR A 17 13.48 1.96 -8.66
CA THR A 17 14.31 2.19 -9.86
C THR A 17 14.40 0.97 -10.79
N SER A 18 14.00 -0.22 -10.33
CA SER A 18 14.04 -1.47 -11.10
C SER A 18 12.70 -2.21 -11.04
N ILE A 19 12.12 -2.47 -12.21
CA ILE A 19 10.87 -3.25 -12.33
C ILE A 19 11.06 -4.66 -11.77
N ASP A 20 12.19 -5.32 -12.06
CA ASP A 20 12.46 -6.68 -11.59
C ASP A 20 12.54 -6.74 -10.06
N ALA A 21 13.17 -5.73 -9.44
CA ALA A 21 13.25 -5.63 -7.98
C ALA A 21 11.86 -5.36 -7.36
N ALA A 22 11.04 -4.52 -8.01
CA ALA A 22 9.68 -4.26 -7.56
C ALA A 22 8.79 -5.52 -7.66
N LEU A 23 8.90 -6.29 -8.75
CA LEU A 23 8.18 -7.56 -8.93
C LEU A 23 8.62 -8.59 -7.87
N ALA A 24 9.93 -8.74 -7.64
CA ALA A 24 10.43 -9.64 -6.61
C ALA A 24 9.95 -9.25 -5.19
N ALA A 25 9.85 -7.95 -4.90
CA ALA A 25 9.29 -7.47 -3.63
C ALA A 25 7.79 -7.81 -3.50
N LEU A 26 7.01 -7.68 -4.58
CA LEU A 26 5.61 -8.07 -4.61
C LEU A 26 5.41 -9.58 -4.42
N ASP A 27 6.25 -10.41 -5.02
CA ASP A 27 6.23 -11.86 -4.83
C ASP A 27 6.52 -12.23 -3.37
N GLY A 28 7.53 -11.61 -2.76
CA GLY A 28 7.86 -11.81 -1.35
C GLY A 28 6.72 -11.39 -0.40
N LEU A 29 6.05 -10.28 -0.69
CA LEU A 29 4.87 -9.85 0.07
C LEU A 29 3.69 -10.82 -0.11
N THR A 30 3.46 -11.31 -1.32
CA THR A 30 2.40 -12.28 -1.62
C THR A 30 2.62 -13.58 -0.85
N ASP A 31 3.86 -14.10 -0.87
CA ASP A 31 4.26 -15.28 -0.12
C ASP A 31 4.10 -15.12 1.39
N ALA A 32 4.36 -13.91 1.92
CA ALA A 32 4.16 -13.62 3.34
C ALA A 32 2.67 -13.57 3.71
N VAL A 33 1.85 -12.91 2.90
CA VAL A 33 0.42 -12.74 3.15
C VAL A 33 -0.32 -14.08 3.08
N VAL A 34 0.01 -14.94 2.11
CA VAL A 34 -0.61 -16.28 1.96
C VAL A 34 -0.36 -17.19 3.16
N LYS A 35 0.72 -16.96 3.93
CA LYS A 35 1.06 -17.74 5.12
C LYS A 35 0.33 -17.27 6.39
N LEU A 36 -0.40 -16.16 6.34
CA LEU A 36 -1.14 -15.66 7.50
C LEU A 36 -2.38 -16.53 7.74
N ASP A 37 -2.47 -17.11 8.93
CA ASP A 37 -3.66 -17.82 9.40
C ASP A 37 -4.60 -16.91 10.21
N ALA A 38 -5.77 -17.44 10.58
CA ALA A 38 -6.81 -16.68 11.29
C ALA A 38 -6.37 -16.15 12.66
N ASP A 39 -5.42 -16.83 13.32
CA ASP A 39 -4.88 -16.41 14.62
C ASP A 39 -3.83 -15.32 14.45
N SER A 40 -2.96 -15.45 13.44
CA SER A 40 -2.00 -14.43 13.03
C SER A 40 -2.70 -13.12 12.65
N MET A 41 -3.84 -13.19 11.97
CA MET A 41 -4.66 -12.02 11.63
C MET A 41 -5.16 -11.27 12.86
N LYS A 42 -5.46 -11.97 13.97
CA LYS A 42 -5.92 -11.36 15.22
C LYS A 42 -4.78 -10.90 16.13
N ALA A 43 -3.52 -11.16 15.77
CA ALA A 43 -2.38 -10.78 16.57
C ALA A 43 -2.36 -9.26 16.78
N LYS A 44 -2.14 -8.84 18.03
CA LYS A 44 -2.03 -7.42 18.39
C LYS A 44 -0.68 -6.88 17.93
N ILE A 45 -0.70 -5.71 17.32
CA ILE A 45 0.49 -4.99 16.88
C ILE A 45 0.40 -3.52 17.29
N THR A 46 1.55 -2.88 17.38
CA THR A 46 1.66 -1.47 17.75
C THR A 46 2.37 -0.72 16.64
N PRO A 47 1.65 -0.32 15.57
CA PRO A 47 2.26 0.48 14.52
C PRO A 47 2.67 1.87 15.04
N GLU A 48 3.63 2.47 14.34
CA GLU A 48 4.22 3.77 14.66
C GLU A 48 4.09 4.68 13.42
N PHE A 49 3.41 5.82 13.57
CA PHE A 49 3.19 6.75 12.47
C PHE A 49 3.72 8.14 12.82
N MET A 50 4.44 8.75 11.90
CA MET A 50 4.86 10.14 12.02
C MET A 50 3.72 11.05 11.54
N LEU A 51 3.11 11.80 12.45
CA LEU A 51 2.00 12.72 12.16
C LEU A 51 2.44 14.19 12.11
N GLU A 52 3.67 14.48 12.53
CA GLU A 52 4.25 15.82 12.50
C GLU A 52 5.67 15.83 11.97
N VAL A 53 6.05 16.96 11.35
CA VAL A 53 7.37 17.18 10.75
C VAL A 53 8.49 17.17 11.79
N LYS A 54 8.17 17.36 13.07
CA LYS A 54 9.14 17.40 14.18
C LYS A 54 9.65 16.02 14.62
N GLY A 55 9.23 14.95 13.94
CA GLY A 55 9.76 13.61 14.18
C GLY A 55 9.09 12.85 15.32
N LEU A 56 7.95 13.33 15.84
CA LEU A 56 7.18 12.59 16.82
C LEU A 56 6.43 11.45 16.15
N GLU A 57 6.72 10.23 16.58
CA GLU A 57 6.01 9.03 16.20
C GLU A 57 4.85 8.78 17.18
N HIS A 58 3.65 8.65 16.64
CA HIS A 58 2.46 8.27 17.36
C HIS A 58 2.28 6.75 17.27
N LYS A 59 2.22 6.11 18.44
CA LYS A 59 1.95 4.68 18.56
C LYS A 59 0.49 4.46 18.92
N PHE A 60 -0.12 3.43 18.35
CA PHE A 60 -1.47 3.03 18.73
C PHE A 60 -1.62 1.50 18.69
N ASN A 61 -2.62 0.98 19.39
CA ASN A 61 -2.90 -0.46 19.40
C ASN A 61 -3.72 -0.83 18.17
N SER A 62 -3.33 -1.88 17.46
CA SER A 62 -4.05 -2.43 16.31
C SER A 62 -3.94 -3.95 16.25
N THR A 63 -4.43 -4.55 15.17
CA THR A 63 -4.26 -5.96 14.82
C THR A 63 -3.71 -6.10 13.40
N VAL A 64 -3.09 -7.25 13.10
CA VAL A 64 -2.62 -7.55 11.74
C VAL A 64 -3.75 -7.40 10.71
N GLU A 65 -4.94 -7.92 11.01
CA GLU A 65 -6.13 -7.80 10.15
C GLU A 65 -6.49 -6.34 9.87
N ARG A 66 -6.51 -5.49 10.90
CA ARG A 66 -6.87 -4.08 10.77
C ARG A 66 -5.86 -3.31 9.91
N GLU A 67 -4.57 -3.56 10.14
CA GLU A 67 -3.51 -2.92 9.34
C GLU A 67 -3.43 -3.48 7.92
N LEU A 68 -3.69 -4.77 7.71
CA LEU A 68 -3.76 -5.34 6.37
C LEU A 68 -4.94 -4.75 5.57
N PHE A 69 -6.09 -4.57 6.21
CA PHE A 69 -7.22 -3.85 5.60
C PHE A 69 -6.84 -2.41 5.23
N PHE A 70 -6.12 -1.70 6.11
CA PHE A 70 -5.61 -0.36 5.80
C PHE A 70 -4.66 -0.38 4.60
N CYS A 71 -3.71 -1.31 4.53
CA CYS A 71 -2.80 -1.48 3.40
C CYS A 71 -3.54 -1.70 2.07
N VAL A 72 -4.55 -2.58 2.06
CA VAL A 72 -5.38 -2.83 0.86
C VAL A 72 -6.08 -1.55 0.41
N HIS A 73 -6.74 -0.84 1.34
CA HIS A 73 -7.44 0.40 1.00
C HIS A 73 -6.46 1.49 0.52
N HIS A 74 -5.28 1.59 1.13
CA HIS A 74 -4.24 2.55 0.75
C HIS A 74 -3.65 2.24 -0.62
N ALA A 75 -3.46 0.96 -0.96
CA ALA A 75 -3.03 0.52 -2.28
C ALA A 75 -4.07 0.88 -3.35
N VAL A 76 -5.36 0.63 -3.09
CA VAL A 76 -6.46 1.02 -4.01
C VAL A 76 -6.47 2.54 -4.23
N HIS A 77 -6.29 3.32 -3.16
CA HIS A 77 -6.18 4.77 -3.26
C HIS A 77 -5.02 5.23 -4.17
N HIS A 78 -3.82 4.67 -3.98
CA HIS A 78 -2.66 5.00 -4.82
C HIS A 78 -2.83 4.54 -6.27
N MET A 79 -3.38 3.35 -6.49
CA MET A 79 -3.69 2.86 -7.84
C MET A 79 -4.66 3.79 -8.58
N ALA A 80 -5.67 4.34 -7.88
CA ALA A 80 -6.59 5.31 -8.48
C ALA A 80 -5.87 6.62 -8.84
N MET A 81 -4.95 7.09 -7.99
CA MET A 81 -4.13 8.26 -8.30
C MET A 81 -3.21 8.03 -9.50
N ILE A 82 -2.58 6.87 -9.61
CA ILE A 82 -1.74 6.49 -10.75
C ILE A 82 -2.55 6.52 -12.04
N ALA A 83 -3.75 5.93 -12.04
CA ALA A 83 -4.65 5.95 -13.19
C ALA A 83 -5.01 7.39 -13.63
N LEU A 84 -5.28 8.29 -12.68
CA LEU A 84 -5.53 9.70 -12.96
C LEU A 84 -4.31 10.43 -13.55
N ILE A 85 -3.11 10.13 -13.07
CA ILE A 85 -1.87 10.71 -13.61
C ILE A 85 -1.66 10.23 -15.05
N LEU A 86 -1.78 8.92 -15.30
CA LEU A 86 -1.65 8.32 -16.63
C LEU A 86 -2.64 8.92 -17.64
N LYS A 87 -3.88 9.19 -17.19
CA LYS A 87 -4.89 9.90 -17.98
C LYS A 87 -4.43 11.27 -18.46
N ASN A 88 -3.78 12.03 -17.58
CA ASN A 88 -3.34 13.38 -17.91
C ASN A 88 -2.13 13.42 -18.85
N ILE A 89 -1.30 12.36 -18.88
CA ILE A 89 -0.13 12.28 -19.76
C ILE A 89 -0.39 11.52 -21.07
N GLY A 90 -1.64 11.12 -21.32
CA GLY A 90 -2.05 10.45 -22.57
C GLY A 90 -1.82 8.93 -22.61
N GLY A 91 -1.46 8.31 -21.49
CA GLY A 91 -1.21 6.87 -21.36
C GLY A 91 -2.36 6.08 -20.73
N TYR A 92 -3.61 6.43 -21.05
CA TYR A 92 -4.80 5.86 -20.40
C TYR A 92 -5.66 5.11 -21.40
N ASP A 93 -5.84 3.82 -21.13
CA ASP A 93 -6.67 2.89 -21.88
C ASP A 93 -7.72 2.24 -20.97
N ASP A 94 -8.48 1.29 -21.53
CA ASP A 94 -9.56 0.59 -20.83
C ASP A 94 -9.05 -0.27 -19.65
N GLU A 95 -7.81 -0.77 -19.69
CA GLU A 95 -7.21 -1.53 -18.59
C GLU A 95 -6.87 -0.59 -17.42
N ILE A 96 -6.22 0.54 -17.70
CA ILE A 96 -5.93 1.57 -16.70
C ILE A 96 -7.21 2.18 -16.14
N ALA A 97 -8.30 2.22 -16.91
CA ALA A 97 -9.59 2.71 -16.43
C ALA A 97 -10.18 1.87 -15.29
N GLN A 98 -9.80 0.60 -15.18
CA GLN A 98 -10.24 -0.28 -14.08
C GLN A 98 -9.31 -0.25 -12.87
N LEU A 99 -8.13 0.37 -12.99
CA LEU A 99 -7.12 0.43 -11.94
C LEU A 99 -7.59 1.32 -10.77
N GLY A 100 -7.40 0.84 -9.53
CA GLY A 100 -7.77 1.58 -8.33
C GLY A 100 -9.27 1.69 -8.04
N ARG A 101 -10.11 0.93 -8.77
CA ARG A 101 -11.54 0.80 -8.42
C ARG A 101 -11.69 -0.16 -7.25
N ALA A 102 -12.46 0.24 -6.24
CA ALA A 102 -12.74 -0.62 -5.09
C ALA A 102 -13.53 -1.87 -5.54
N PRO A 103 -13.32 -3.04 -4.89
CA PRO A 103 -14.07 -4.25 -5.22
C PRO A 103 -15.58 -4.08 -5.17
N SER A 104 -16.09 -3.26 -4.25
CA SER A 104 -17.52 -2.93 -4.17
C SER A 104 -18.02 -2.18 -5.40
N THR A 105 -17.26 -1.22 -5.92
CA THR A 105 -17.60 -0.49 -7.15
C THR A 105 -17.62 -1.42 -8.35
N GLN A 106 -16.60 -2.27 -8.49
CA GLN A 106 -16.54 -3.25 -9.58
C GLN A 106 -17.69 -4.27 -9.50
N TYR A 107 -18.12 -4.61 -8.29
CA TYR A 107 -19.24 -5.51 -8.07
C TYR A 107 -20.58 -4.88 -8.50
N GLU A 108 -20.82 -3.61 -8.16
CA GLU A 108 -22.04 -2.89 -8.57
C GLU A 108 -22.13 -2.70 -10.09
N ASP A 109 -21.03 -2.33 -10.75
CA ASP A 109 -20.97 -2.19 -12.21
C ASP A 109 -21.34 -3.47 -12.96
N ARG A 110 -21.05 -4.65 -12.39
CA ARG A 110 -21.41 -5.94 -13.00
C ARG A 110 -22.89 -6.28 -12.88
N ARG A 111 -23.65 -5.54 -12.06
CA ARG A 111 -25.08 -5.75 -11.83
C ARG A 111 -25.97 -4.81 -12.64
N SER A 112 -25.43 -3.70 -13.14
CA SER A 112 -26.10 -2.73 -14.02
C SER A 112 -26.01 -3.12 -15.49
#